data_AF-A0A3D1XST9-F1
#
_entry.id   AF-A0A3D1XST9-F1
#
_cell.length_a   1.000
_cell.length_b   1.000
_cell.length_c   1.000
_cell.angle_alpha   90.00
_cell.angle_beta   90.00
_cell.angle_gamma   90.00
#
_symmetry.space_group_name_H-M   'P 1'
#
loop_
_entity.id
_entity.type
_entity.pdbx_description
1 polymer ?
#
loop_
_entity_poly.entity_id
_entity_poly.type
_entity_poly.pdbx_seq_one_letter_code
_entity_poly.pdbx_strand_id
1 'polypeptide(L)' 'MKFINQNIALIISIALAYMIVSATGEYWPGWGYSLFGLSPDWSPTKYKFPIVILAFLILPIIRELKKKLDL' A
#
# COMPACT_ATOMS: atom_id res chain seq x y z
N MET A 1 -0.84 4.47 -23.41
CA MET A 1 -0.41 3.07 -23.14
C MET A 1 1.05 2.95 -22.70
N LYS A 2 2.03 3.59 -23.37
CA LYS A 2 3.45 3.49 -23.00
C LYS A 2 3.74 3.85 -21.53
N PHE A 3 3.15 4.93 -21.03
CA PHE A 3 3.26 5.33 -19.61
C PHE A 3 2.73 4.25 -18.65
N ILE A 4 1.58 3.65 -18.97
CA ILE A 4 0.98 2.59 -18.13
C ILE A 4 1.90 1.37 -18.11
N ASN A 5 2.38 0.89 -19.27
CA ASN A 5 3.25 -0.30 -19.31
C ASN A 5 4.59 -0.08 -18.60
N GLN A 6 5.17 1.12 -18.71
CA GLN A 6 6.41 1.47 -18.01
C GLN A 6 6.22 1.55 -16.48
N ASN A 7 5.02 1.94 -16.02
CA ASN A 7 4.74 2.17 -14.61
C ASN A 7 3.79 1.13 -13.99
N ILE A 8 3.45 0.04 -14.69
CA ILE A 8 2.40 -0.89 -14.26
C ILE A 8 2.70 -1.53 -12.89
N ALA A 9 3.98 -1.84 -12.62
CA ALA A 9 4.40 -2.36 -11.32
C ALA A 9 4.14 -1.35 -10.19
N LEU A 10 4.38 -0.06 -10.43
CA LEU A 10 4.11 1.00 -9.46
C LEU A 10 2.61 1.18 -9.22
N ILE A 11 1.82 1.18 -10.31
CA ILE A 11 0.35 1.30 -10.24
C ILE A 11 -0.24 0.14 -9.43
N ILE A 12 0.17 -1.10 -9.73
CA ILE A 12 -0.24 -2.30 -9.00
C ILE A 12 0.14 -2.20 -7.52
N SER A 13 1.36 -1.73 -7.22
CA SER A 13 1.83 -1.60 -5.83
C SER A 13 1.02 -0.58 -5.02
N ILE A 14 0.68 0.56 -5.64
CA ILE A 14 -0.19 1.58 -5.01
C ILE A 14 -1.59 1.04 -4.78
N ALA A 15 -2.17 0.35 -5.77
CA ALA A 15 -3.50 -0.25 -5.65
C ALA A 15 -3.54 -1.31 -4.54
N LEU A 16 -2.53 -2.18 -4.46
CA LEU A 16 -2.39 -3.18 -3.40
C LEU A 16 -2.25 -2.54 -2.02
N ALA A 17 -1.38 -1.53 -1.89
CA ALA A 17 -1.21 -0.83 -0.62
C ALA A 17 -2.52 -0.17 -0.15
N TYR A 18 -3.25 0.44 -1.08
CA TYR A 18 -4.56 1.03 -0.79
C TYR A 18 -5.58 -0.02 -0.33
N MET A 19 -5.62 -1.18 -1.00
CA MET A 19 -6.49 -2.29 -0.61
C MET A 19 -6.15 -2.85 0.76
N ILE A 20 -4.86 -3.08 1.05
CA ILE A 20 -4.39 -3.57 2.35
C ILE A 20 -4.81 -2.58 3.43
N VAL A 21 -4.46 -1.30 3.28
CA VAL A 21 -4.80 -0.27 4.29
C VAL A 21 -6.30 -0.10 4.45
N SER A 22 -7.08 -0.19 3.37
CA SER A 22 -8.55 -0.08 3.46
C SER A 22 -9.16 -1.31 4.15
N ALA A 23 -8.64 -2.50 3.91
CA ALA A 23 -9.14 -3.74 4.52
C ALA A 23 -8.69 -3.91 5.98
N THR A 24 -7.49 -3.47 6.33
CA THR A 24 -6.94 -3.60 7.68
C THR A 24 -7.14 -2.36 8.54
N GLY A 25 -7.48 -1.23 7.92
CA GLY A 25 -7.57 0.09 8.57
C GLY A 25 -8.63 0.17 9.67
N GLU A 26 -9.66 -0.70 9.65
CA GLU A 26 -10.62 -0.81 10.76
C GLU A 26 -10.01 -1.44 12.03
N TYR A 27 -8.98 -2.30 11.88
CA TYR A 27 -8.34 -3.00 13.00
C TYR A 27 -7.11 -2.26 13.55
N TRP A 28 -6.50 -1.40 12.75
CA TRP A 28 -5.30 -0.63 13.11
C TRP A 28 -5.49 0.38 14.25
N PRO A 29 -6.66 1.05 14.42
CA PRO A 29 -6.91 1.90 15.58
C PRO A 29 -6.73 1.16 16.90
N GLY A 30 -7.21 -0.08 16.99
CA GLY A 30 -7.07 -0.91 18.18
C GLY A 30 -5.62 -1.28 18.47
N TRP A 31 -4.86 -1.65 17.44
CA TRP A 31 -3.43 -2.00 17.57
C TRP A 31 -2.57 -0.76 17.89
N GLY A 32 -2.81 0.35 17.21
CA GLY A 32 -2.10 1.61 17.46
C GLY A 32 -2.36 2.16 18.86
N TYR A 33 -3.60 2.07 19.33
CA TYR A 33 -3.95 2.42 20.71
C TYR A 33 -3.29 1.48 21.72
N SER A 34 -3.32 0.18 21.48
CA SER A 34 -2.68 -0.82 22.35
C SER A 34 -1.15 -0.63 22.45
N LEU A 35 -0.49 -0.34 21.34
CA LEU A 35 0.97 -0.27 21.28
C LEU A 35 1.54 1.11 21.66
N PHE A 36 0.82 2.19 21.37
CA PHE A 36 1.34 3.55 21.50
C PHE A 36 0.46 4.47 22.34
N GLY A 37 -0.70 4.01 22.82
CA GLY A 37 -1.65 4.85 23.57
C GLY A 37 -2.29 5.96 22.75
N LEU A 38 -2.12 5.93 21.42
CA LEU A 38 -2.65 6.92 20.49
C LEU A 38 -3.90 6.36 19.82
N SER A 39 -4.90 7.21 19.60
CA SER A 39 -6.07 6.89 18.77
C SER A 39 -6.02 7.67 17.45
N PRO A 40 -5.10 7.35 16.51
CA PRO A 40 -5.07 8.04 15.24
C PRO A 40 -6.36 7.77 14.47
N ASP A 41 -6.82 8.78 13.75
CA ASP A 41 -7.87 8.61 12.76
C ASP A 41 -7.29 7.91 11.53
N TRP A 42 -7.39 6.58 11.49
CA TRP A 42 -6.77 5.71 10.47
C TRP A 42 -7.54 5.66 9.14
N SER A 43 -8.39 6.64 8.87
CA SER A 43 -9.09 6.69 7.58
C SER A 43 -8.06 6.70 6.43
N PRO A 44 -8.26 5.89 5.36
CA PRO A 44 -7.41 5.92 4.17
C PRO A 44 -7.33 7.31 3.52
N THR A 45 -8.33 8.15 3.78
CA THR A 45 -8.43 9.53 3.29
C THR A 45 -7.53 10.51 4.03
N LYS A 46 -7.17 10.27 5.30
CA LYS A 46 -6.25 11.10 6.09
C LYS A 46 -4.80 10.59 6.06
N TYR A 47 -4.58 9.28 6.04
CA TYR A 47 -3.24 8.68 6.05
C TYR A 47 -2.77 8.23 4.65
N LYS A 48 -2.44 9.21 3.80
CA LYS A 48 -1.82 8.96 2.47
C LYS A 48 -0.36 8.49 2.57
N PHE A 49 0.35 8.89 3.62
CA PHE A 49 1.78 8.63 3.79
C PHE A 49 2.10 7.14 4.04
N PRO A 50 1.37 6.40 4.91
CA PRO A 50 1.58 4.95 5.07
C PRO A 50 1.28 4.14 3.80
N ILE A 51 0.26 4.54 3.02
CA ILE A 51 -0.07 3.87 1.75
C ILE A 51 1.10 3.98 0.77
N VAL A 52 1.71 5.16 0.67
CA VAL A 52 2.87 5.37 -0.20
C VAL A 52 4.07 4.55 0.28
N ILE A 53 4.37 4.56 1.58
CA ILE A 53 5.46 3.75 2.16
C ILE A 53 5.23 2.27 1.85
N LEU A 54 4.03 1.76 2.11
CA LEU A 54 3.67 0.37 1.87
C LEU A 54 3.77 0.01 0.38
N ALA A 55 3.34 0.92 -0.51
CA ALA A 55 3.49 0.73 -1.95
C ALA A 55 4.96 0.61 -2.35
N PHE A 56 5.86 1.41 -1.78
CA PHE A 56 7.30 1.30 -2.05
C PHE A 56 7.92 0.02 -1.47
N LEU A 57 7.43 -0.48 -0.33
CA LEU A 57 7.86 -1.77 0.23
C LEU A 57 7.40 -2.96 -0.63
N ILE A 58 6.21 -2.89 -1.22
CA ILE A 58 5.65 -3.92 -2.10
C ILE A 58 6.28 -3.88 -3.50
N LEU A 59 6.67 -2.70 -3.98
CA LEU A 59 7.20 -2.47 -5.33
C LEU A 59 8.30 -3.45 -5.80
N PRO A 60 9.36 -3.76 -5.03
CA PRO A 60 10.37 -4.72 -5.47
C PRO A 60 9.77 -6.11 -5.75
N ILE A 61 8.82 -6.56 -4.94
CA ILE A 61 8.16 -7.86 -5.11
C ILE A 61 7.36 -7.88 -6.43
N ILE A 62 6.59 -6.82 -6.68
CA ILE A 62 5.79 -6.71 -7.92
C ILE A 62 6.69 -6.60 -9.15
N ARG A 63 7.84 -5.93 -9.05
CA ARG A 63 8.82 -5.86 -10.15
C ARG A 63 9.41 -7.23 -10.48
N GLU A 64 9.76 -8.02 -9.47
CA GLU A 64 10.26 -9.38 -9.69
C GLU A 64 9.18 -10.31 -10.26
N LEU A 65 7.93 -10.20 -9.80
CA LEU A 65 6.81 -10.94 -10.40
C LEU A 65 6.58 -10.56 -11.87
N LYS A 66 6.59 -9.26 -12.17
CA LYS A 66 6.46 -8.75 -13.55
C LYS A 66 7.49 -9.39 -14.48
N LYS A 67 8.77 -9.41 -14.06
CA LYS A 67 9.87 -10.05 -14.82
C LYS A 67 9.62 -11.55 -15.03
N LYS A 68 9.17 -12.27 -14.00
CA LYS A 68 8.90 -13.72 -14.08
C LYS A 68 7.73 -14.06 -15.00
N LEU A 69 6.76 -13.16 -15.12
CA LEU A 69 5.56 -13.34 -15.91
C LEU A 69 5.68 -12.80 -17.35
N ASP A 70 6.86 -12.25 -17.71
CA ASP A 70 7.13 -11.61 -19.00
C ASP A 70 6.10 -10.52 -19.39
N LEU A 71 5.60 -9.83 -18.36
CA LEU A 71 4.69 -8.67 -18.45
C LEU A 71 5.49 -7.35 -18.43
#